data_AF-A0A4R6ELB2-F1
#
_entry.id   AF-A0A4R6ELB2-F1
#
_cell.length_a   1.000
_cell.length_b   1.000
_cell.length_c   1.000
_cell.angle_alpha   90.00
_cell.angle_beta   90.00
_cell.angle_gamma   90.00
#
_symmetry.space_group_name_H-M   'P 1'
#
loop_
_entity.id
_entity.type
_entity.pdbx_description
1 polymer ?
#
loop_
_entity_poly.entity_id
_entity_poly.type
_entity_poly.pdbx_seq_one_letter_code
_entity_poly.pdbx_strand_id
1 'polypeptide(L)'
;MEIVDIFVEYASGMTITDRATFVEDLQVVQPSERLAAILREFSASEAPPVVSAMLNGGPVRLDARVDGSFSVTPARLEQKKPRTGFISAHVGHAWTKDQRQQFGRFAHTLSAASIVGAVGYWHSTQVWTFTAVFDVAILFVWFVLLFYAGMDTMNGE
;
A
#
# COMPACT_ATOMS: atom_id res chain seq x y z
N MET A 1 -24.09 -0.39 -5.18
CA MET A 1 -23.55 -1.74 -5.45
C MET A 1 -22.41 -1.59 -6.43
N GLU A 2 -21.27 -2.20 -6.16
CA GLU A 2 -20.04 -2.10 -6.95
C GLU A 2 -19.49 -3.49 -7.29
N ILE A 3 -18.91 -3.69 -8.46
CA ILE A 3 -18.24 -4.94 -8.82
C ILE A 3 -16.79 -4.87 -8.35
N VAL A 4 -16.38 -5.84 -7.53
CA VAL A 4 -15.05 -5.89 -6.90
C VAL A 4 -14.38 -7.21 -7.20
N ASP A 5 -13.04 -7.23 -7.23
CA ASP A 5 -12.28 -8.47 -7.33
C ASP A 5 -12.23 -9.14 -5.95
N ILE A 6 -12.51 -10.44 -5.91
CA ILE A 6 -12.46 -11.29 -4.72
C ILE A 6 -11.35 -12.35 -4.89
N PHE A 7 -10.60 -12.57 -3.81
CA PHE A 7 -9.49 -13.50 -3.73
C PHE A 7 -9.74 -14.48 -2.61
N VAL A 8 -9.67 -15.78 -2.93
CA VAL A 8 -9.86 -16.87 -1.99
C VAL A 8 -8.59 -17.71 -1.98
N GLU A 9 -7.92 -17.76 -0.84
CA GLU A 9 -6.66 -18.48 -0.66
C GLU A 9 -6.85 -19.64 0.32
N TYR A 10 -6.54 -20.84 -0.13
CA TYR A 10 -6.61 -22.06 0.67
C TYR A 10 -5.23 -22.42 1.25
N ALA A 11 -5.23 -23.11 2.39
CA ALA A 11 -4.00 -23.56 3.04
C ALA A 11 -3.17 -24.54 2.18
N SER A 12 -3.79 -25.18 1.19
CA SER A 12 -3.12 -26.01 0.18
C SER A 12 -2.27 -25.22 -0.83
N GLY A 13 -2.32 -23.88 -0.78
CA GLY A 13 -1.66 -22.99 -1.74
C GLY A 13 -2.49 -22.70 -2.99
N MET A 14 -3.70 -23.26 -3.09
CA MET A 14 -4.63 -22.94 -4.17
C MET A 14 -5.25 -21.56 -3.96
N THR A 15 -5.27 -20.76 -5.04
CA THR A 15 -5.90 -19.43 -5.05
C THR A 15 -6.97 -19.37 -6.13
N ILE A 16 -8.15 -18.84 -5.79
CA ILE A 16 -9.24 -18.55 -6.73
C ILE A 16 -9.46 -17.05 -6.76
N THR A 17 -9.41 -16.47 -7.96
CA THR A 17 -9.77 -15.07 -8.21
C THR A 17 -11.03 -15.02 -9.05
N ASP A 18 -12.01 -14.22 -8.63
CA ASP A 18 -13.25 -13.97 -9.38
C ASP A 18 -13.75 -12.54 -9.13
N ARG A 19 -14.91 -12.20 -9.68
CA ARG A 19 -15.65 -10.98 -9.38
C ARG A 19 -16.80 -11.23 -8.41
N ALA A 20 -17.05 -10.27 -7.54
CA ALA A 20 -18.13 -10.25 -6.58
C ALA A 20 -18.84 -8.88 -6.57
N THR A 21 -20.02 -8.82 -5.96
CA THR A 21 -20.78 -7.56 -5.82
C THR A 21 -20.67 -7.06 -4.38
N PHE A 22 -20.12 -5.87 -4.20
CA PHE A 22 -20.11 -5.18 -2.92
C PHE A 22 -21.39 -4.35 -2.72
N VAL A 23 -22.05 -4.57 -1.59
CA VAL A 23 -23.25 -3.84 -1.15
C VAL A 23 -22.86 -2.97 0.04
N GLU A 24 -22.60 -1.71 -0.24
CA GLU A 24 -22.11 -0.73 0.73
C GLU A 24 -23.06 -0.55 1.93
N ASP A 25 -24.37 -0.46 1.68
CA ASP A 25 -25.37 -0.29 2.75
C ASP A 25 -25.35 -1.43 3.79
N LEU A 26 -24.96 -2.64 3.36
CA LEU A 26 -24.93 -3.84 4.21
C LEU A 26 -23.51 -4.21 4.66
N GLN A 27 -22.49 -3.57 4.07
CA GLN A 27 -21.08 -3.92 4.23
C GLN A 27 -20.83 -5.41 3.92
N VAL A 28 -21.40 -5.87 2.81
CA VAL A 28 -21.35 -7.27 2.37
C VAL A 28 -20.79 -7.40 0.96
N VAL A 29 -19.94 -8.38 0.75
CA VAL A 29 -19.49 -8.86 -0.55
C VAL A 29 -20.25 -10.14 -0.89
N GLN A 30 -20.99 -10.11 -1.99
CA GLN A 30 -21.76 -11.24 -2.52
C GLN A 30 -20.96 -11.89 -3.66
N PRO A 31 -20.49 -13.15 -3.49
CA PRO A 31 -19.78 -13.85 -4.55
C PRO A 31 -20.72 -14.14 -5.73
N SER A 32 -20.15 -14.37 -6.91
CA SER A 32 -20.90 -14.91 -8.05
C SER A 32 -21.50 -16.28 -7.69
N GLU A 33 -22.64 -16.66 -8.29
CA GLU A 33 -23.25 -17.99 -8.06
C GLU A 33 -22.28 -19.13 -8.38
N ARG A 34 -21.44 -18.93 -9.41
CA ARG A 34 -20.39 -19.87 -9.81
C ARG A 34 -19.33 -20.02 -8.71
N LEU A 35 -18.84 -18.91 -8.17
CA LEU A 35 -17.88 -18.93 -7.07
C LEU A 35 -18.51 -19.56 -5.82
N ALA A 36 -19.75 -19.18 -5.48
CA ALA A 36 -20.48 -19.75 -4.34
C ALA A 36 -20.63 -21.28 -4.47
N ALA A 37 -20.89 -21.80 -5.67
CA ALA A 37 -20.94 -23.25 -5.91
C ALA A 37 -19.57 -23.92 -5.66
N ILE A 38 -18.47 -23.34 -6.15
CA ILE A 38 -17.11 -23.87 -5.93
C ILE A 38 -16.74 -23.85 -4.44
N LEU A 39 -17.02 -22.76 -3.74
CA LEU A 39 -16.73 -22.63 -2.32
C LEU A 39 -17.52 -23.63 -1.48
N ARG A 40 -18.77 -23.91 -1.85
CA ARG A 40 -19.58 -24.95 -1.20
C ARG A 40 -18.98 -26.34 -1.37
N GLU A 41 -18.55 -26.68 -2.58
CA GLU A 41 -17.89 -27.97 -2.83
C GLU A 41 -16.63 -28.11 -1.97
N PHE A 42 -15.78 -27.09 -1.95
CA PHE A 42 -14.51 -27.16 -1.23
C PHE A 42 -14.67 -27.11 0.28
N SER A 43 -15.78 -26.57 0.80
CA SER A 43 -16.07 -26.60 2.24
C SER A 43 -16.18 -28.02 2.81
N ALA A 44 -16.42 -29.03 1.97
CA ALA A 44 -16.49 -30.43 2.38
C ALA A 44 -15.11 -31.11 2.49
N SER A 45 -14.10 -30.64 1.76
CA SER A 45 -12.80 -31.31 1.63
C SER A 45 -11.62 -30.48 2.14
N GLU A 46 -11.73 -29.16 2.15
CA GLU A 46 -10.65 -28.24 2.44
C GLU A 46 -10.87 -27.49 3.76
N ALA A 47 -9.77 -27.03 4.35
CA ALA A 47 -9.84 -26.12 5.49
C ALA A 47 -10.43 -24.75 5.06
N PRO A 48 -11.06 -24.00 5.98
CA PRO A 48 -11.62 -22.69 5.66
C PRO A 48 -10.58 -21.75 5.02
N PRO A 49 -10.88 -21.16 3.85
CA PRO A 49 -9.94 -20.29 3.16
C PRO A 49 -9.85 -18.90 3.80
N VAL A 50 -8.77 -18.18 3.49
CA VAL A 50 -8.67 -16.74 3.71
C VAL A 50 -9.30 -16.03 2.52
N VAL A 51 -10.27 -15.16 2.78
CA VAL A 51 -10.98 -14.42 1.74
C VAL A 51 -10.68 -12.93 1.87
N SER A 52 -10.39 -12.28 0.74
CA SER A 52 -10.18 -10.84 0.65
C SER A 52 -10.84 -10.26 -0.60
N ALA A 53 -11.16 -8.97 -0.59
CA ALA A 53 -11.65 -8.26 -1.77
C ALA A 53 -10.95 -6.90 -1.94
N MET A 54 -10.82 -6.44 -3.18
CA MET A 54 -10.29 -5.12 -3.49
C MET A 54 -11.35 -4.05 -3.24
N LEU A 55 -11.18 -3.31 -2.14
CA LEU A 55 -12.06 -2.20 -1.74
C LEU A 55 -11.21 -0.96 -1.53
N ASN A 56 -11.67 0.21 -1.98
CA ASN A 56 -10.97 1.49 -1.80
C ASN A 56 -9.50 1.47 -2.26
N GLY A 57 -9.17 0.67 -3.29
CA GLY A 57 -7.81 0.56 -3.83
C GLY A 57 -6.85 -0.32 -3.02
N GLY A 58 -7.35 -1.18 -2.12
CA GLY A 58 -6.53 -2.16 -1.41
C GLY A 58 -7.26 -3.45 -1.05
N PRO A 59 -6.53 -4.55 -0.77
CA PRO A 59 -7.13 -5.81 -0.36
C PRO A 59 -7.63 -5.69 1.08
N VAL A 60 -8.91 -5.98 1.30
CA VAL A 60 -9.55 -6.01 2.61
C VAL A 60 -9.96 -7.44 2.92
N ARG A 61 -9.49 -7.96 4.06
CA ARG A 61 -9.86 -9.31 4.51
C ARG A 61 -11.32 -9.34 4.95
N LEU A 62 -12.04 -10.33 4.43
CA LEU A 62 -13.46 -10.52 4.67
C LEU A 62 -13.71 -11.64 5.69
N ASP A 63 -14.85 -11.55 6.36
CA ASP A 63 -15.28 -12.54 7.35
C ASP A 63 -16.49 -13.30 6.81
N ALA A 64 -16.39 -14.63 6.71
CA ALA A 64 -17.44 -15.48 6.15
C ALA A 64 -18.73 -15.43 6.97
N ARG A 65 -19.87 -15.44 6.27
CA ARG A 65 -21.21 -15.50 6.88
C ARG A 65 -21.91 -16.83 6.57
N VAL A 66 -22.91 -17.14 7.37
CA VAL A 66 -23.71 -18.37 7.26
C VAL A 66 -24.55 -18.40 5.98
N ASP A 67 -24.87 -17.24 5.42
CA ASP A 67 -25.62 -17.09 4.17
C ASP A 67 -24.75 -17.25 2.90
N GLY A 68 -23.44 -17.54 3.06
CA GLY A 68 -22.50 -17.67 1.96
C GLY A 68 -21.98 -16.34 1.41
N SER A 69 -22.38 -15.21 2.01
CA SER A 69 -21.80 -13.90 1.74
C SER A 69 -20.62 -13.62 2.67
N PHE A 70 -19.94 -12.49 2.43
CA PHE A 70 -18.77 -12.10 3.21
C PHE A 70 -18.96 -10.70 3.81
N SER A 71 -18.75 -10.56 5.12
CA SER A 71 -18.76 -9.26 5.81
C SER A 71 -17.46 -8.52 5.60
N VAL A 72 -17.56 -7.20 5.49
CA VAL A 72 -16.44 -6.29 5.69
C VAL A 72 -16.52 -5.74 7.12
N THR A 73 -15.49 -6.00 7.94
CA THR A 73 -15.41 -5.35 9.27
C THR A 73 -15.08 -3.86 9.07
N PRO A 74 -15.91 -2.91 9.53
CA PRO A 74 -15.73 -1.47 9.27
C PRO A 74 -14.38 -0.90 9.74
N ALA A 75 -13.84 -1.42 10.85
CA ALA A 75 -12.52 -1.04 11.34
C ALA A 75 -11.37 -1.37 10.35
N ARG A 76 -11.56 -2.32 9.43
CA ARG A 76 -10.60 -2.65 8.36
C ARG A 76 -10.73 -1.72 7.15
N LEU A 77 -11.87 -1.06 6.96
CA LEU A 77 -12.05 -0.05 5.91
C LEU A 77 -11.35 1.27 6.24
N GLU A 78 -11.24 1.61 7.54
CA GLU A 78 -10.55 2.82 7.99
C GLU A 78 -9.00 2.72 7.90
N GLN A 79 -8.45 1.55 7.62
CA GLN A 79 -7.01 1.31 7.74
C GLN A 79 -6.16 1.97 6.65
N LYS A 80 -6.77 2.64 5.66
CA LYS A 80 -6.05 3.44 4.68
C LYS A 80 -6.73 4.78 4.46
N LYS A 81 -6.80 5.61 5.52
CA LYS A 81 -7.09 7.04 5.34
C LYS A 81 -6.09 7.58 4.30
N PRO A 82 -6.55 8.08 3.14
CA PRO A 82 -5.64 8.61 2.13
C PRO A 82 -4.82 9.69 2.80
N ARG A 83 -3.49 9.62 2.66
CA ARG A 83 -2.57 10.63 3.20
C ARG A 83 -3.04 11.98 2.67
N THR A 84 -3.59 12.84 3.53
CA THR A 84 -4.15 14.14 3.15
C THR A 84 -3.03 15.18 3.18
N GLY A 85 -2.37 15.37 2.04
CA GLY A 85 -1.32 16.37 1.86
C GLY A 85 -1.18 16.71 0.38
N PHE A 86 -0.74 17.94 0.07
CA PHE A 86 -0.60 18.40 -1.32
C PHE A 86 0.33 17.47 -2.15
N ILE A 87 1.37 16.93 -1.51
CA ILE A 87 2.32 16.00 -2.12
C ILE A 87 1.67 14.63 -2.34
N SER A 88 0.98 14.08 -1.34
CA SER A 88 0.34 12.77 -1.49
C SER A 88 -0.80 12.80 -2.51
N ALA A 89 -1.54 13.90 -2.61
CA ALA A 89 -2.57 14.11 -3.63
C ALA A 89 -2.05 13.99 -5.07
N HIS A 90 -0.76 14.26 -5.31
CA HIS A 90 -0.15 14.24 -6.65
C HIS A 90 0.90 13.14 -6.83
N VAL A 91 1.32 12.46 -5.76
CA VAL A 91 2.43 11.50 -5.76
C VAL A 91 2.05 10.28 -4.91
N GLY A 92 2.04 9.09 -5.51
CA GLY A 92 1.98 7.82 -4.78
C GLY A 92 0.59 7.22 -4.52
N HIS A 93 -0.52 7.93 -4.77
CA HIS A 93 -1.87 7.42 -4.46
C HIS A 93 -2.35 6.22 -5.30
N ALA A 94 -1.65 5.87 -6.39
CA ALA A 94 -2.00 4.74 -7.25
C ALA A 94 -0.78 3.94 -7.74
N TRP A 95 0.35 4.00 -7.03
CA TRP A 95 1.55 3.32 -7.46
C TRP A 95 1.50 1.81 -7.20
N THR A 96 1.84 1.04 -8.24
CA THR A 96 2.10 -0.39 -8.11
C THR A 96 3.29 -0.62 -7.16
N LYS A 97 3.41 -1.83 -6.60
CA LYS A 97 4.53 -2.21 -5.73
C LYS A 97 5.88 -1.88 -6.37
N ASP A 98 6.04 -2.19 -7.66
CA ASP A 98 7.29 -1.91 -8.38
C ASP A 98 7.56 -0.42 -8.55
N GLN A 99 6.53 0.39 -8.82
CA GLN A 99 6.69 1.85 -8.91
C GLN A 99 7.09 2.46 -7.57
N ARG A 100 6.49 1.99 -6.46
CA ARG A 100 6.88 2.39 -5.10
C ARG A 100 8.33 2.03 -4.80
N GLN A 101 8.75 0.81 -5.16
CA GLN A 101 10.12 0.33 -4.97
C GLN A 101 11.15 1.11 -5.81
N GLN A 102 10.82 1.42 -7.07
CA GLN A 102 11.68 2.24 -7.93
C GLN A 102 11.83 3.67 -7.37
N PHE A 103 10.72 4.28 -6.96
CA PHE A 103 10.76 5.60 -6.35
C PHE A 103 11.57 5.61 -5.05
N GLY A 104 11.40 4.59 -4.19
CA GLY A 104 12.15 4.50 -2.94
C GLY A 104 13.66 4.40 -3.18
N ARG A 105 14.11 3.60 -4.14
CA ARG A 105 15.52 3.53 -4.56
C ARG A 105 16.03 4.86 -5.11
N PHE A 106 15.20 5.55 -5.89
CA PHE A 106 15.54 6.88 -6.40
C PHE A 106 15.70 7.90 -5.27
N ALA A 107 14.77 7.92 -4.30
CA ALA A 107 14.84 8.77 -3.12
C ALA A 107 16.10 8.50 -2.27
N HIS A 108 16.45 7.23 -2.05
CA HIS A 108 17.70 6.86 -1.38
C HIS A 108 18.95 7.32 -2.14
N THR A 109 18.91 7.29 -3.47
CA THR A 109 20.02 7.79 -4.30
C THR A 109 20.18 9.31 -4.14
N LEU A 110 19.08 10.07 -4.15
CA LEU A 110 19.11 11.52 -3.91
C LEU A 110 19.53 11.87 -2.47
N SER A 111 19.13 11.05 -1.50
CA SER A 111 19.60 11.17 -0.11
C SER A 111 21.13 11.00 -0.04
N ALA A 112 21.68 9.95 -0.65
CA ALA A 112 23.11 9.73 -0.74
C ALA A 112 23.83 10.89 -1.48
N ALA A 113 23.24 11.43 -2.56
CA ALA A 113 23.78 12.58 -3.26
C ALA A 113 23.80 13.84 -2.37
N SER A 114 22.79 14.02 -1.51
CA SER A 114 22.70 15.17 -0.60
C SER A 114 23.79 15.14 0.47
N ILE A 115 24.09 13.97 1.06
CA ILE A 115 25.19 13.87 2.04
C ILE A 115 26.56 14.03 1.38
N VAL A 116 26.77 13.46 0.18
CA VAL A 116 27.99 13.67 -0.60
C VAL A 116 28.15 15.16 -0.95
N GLY A 117 27.07 15.81 -1.36
CA GLY A 117 27.05 17.26 -1.63
C GLY A 117 27.39 18.08 -0.40
N ALA A 118 26.85 17.74 0.77
CA ALA A 118 27.13 18.45 2.02
C ALA A 118 28.61 18.38 2.39
N VAL A 119 29.20 17.18 2.31
CA VAL A 119 30.64 16.97 2.57
C VAL A 119 31.51 17.70 1.53
N GLY A 120 31.14 17.63 0.24
CA GLY A 120 31.86 18.33 -0.82
C GLY A 120 31.81 19.85 -0.68
N TYR A 121 30.64 20.40 -0.34
CA TYR A 121 30.47 21.84 -0.11
C TYR A 121 31.24 22.29 1.13
N TRP A 122 31.15 21.54 2.23
CA TRP A 122 31.93 21.78 3.45
C TRP A 122 33.43 21.84 3.16
N HIS A 123 33.95 20.84 2.43
CA HIS A 123 35.39 20.74 2.14
C HIS A 123 35.89 21.82 1.17
N SER A 124 35.05 22.29 0.24
CA SER A 124 35.41 23.32 -0.72
C SER A 124 35.25 24.76 -0.19
N THR A 125 34.55 24.94 0.93
CA THR A 125 34.30 26.26 1.53
C THR A 125 35.52 26.77 2.29
N GLN A 126 36.13 27.85 1.80
CA GLN A 126 37.27 28.52 2.47
C GLN A 126 36.83 29.67 3.39
N VAL A 127 35.67 30.29 3.10
CA VAL A 127 35.14 31.42 3.88
C VAL A 127 33.73 31.07 4.34
N TRP A 128 33.55 30.96 5.65
CA TRP A 128 32.26 30.63 6.26
C TRP A 128 31.37 31.86 6.38
N THR A 129 30.33 31.90 5.55
CA THR A 129 29.24 32.87 5.64
C THR A 129 27.99 32.20 6.18
N PHE A 130 27.00 32.99 6.61
CA PHE A 130 25.69 32.45 7.02
C PHE A 130 25.02 31.63 5.90
N THR A 131 25.16 32.07 4.64
CA THR A 131 24.65 31.33 3.48
C THR A 131 25.34 29.96 3.34
N ALA A 132 26.67 29.90 3.49
CA ALA A 132 27.41 28.64 3.42
C ALA A 132 26.97 27.65 4.52
N VAL A 133 26.72 28.14 5.74
CA VAL A 133 26.18 27.31 6.82
C VAL A 133 24.77 26.82 6.48
N PHE A 134 23.93 27.68 5.93
CA PHE A 134 22.57 27.33 5.51
C PHE A 134 22.57 26.29 4.39
N ASP A 135 23.44 26.42 3.39
CA ASP A 135 23.58 25.48 2.27
C ASP A 135 23.98 24.08 2.73
N VAL A 136 24.90 23.97 3.69
CA VAL A 136 25.25 22.68 4.30
C VAL A 136 24.06 22.13 5.09
N ALA A 137 23.41 22.96 5.91
CA ALA A 137 22.29 22.54 6.73
C ALA A 137 21.10 22.04 5.89
N ILE A 138 20.77 22.71 4.79
CA ILE A 138 19.65 22.29 3.93
C ILE A 138 19.94 20.96 3.24
N LEU A 139 21.20 20.68 2.89
CA LEU A 139 21.59 19.37 2.34
C LEU A 139 21.42 18.24 3.36
N PHE A 140 21.71 18.49 4.64
CA PHE A 140 21.40 17.54 5.72
C PHE A 140 19.90 17.33 5.89
N VAL A 141 19.10 18.40 5.82
CA VAL A 141 17.64 18.30 5.88
C VAL A 141 17.11 17.45 4.72
N TRP A 142 17.58 17.68 3.49
CA TRP A 142 17.21 16.87 2.33
C TRP A 142 17.64 15.42 2.46
N PHE A 143 18.84 15.15 2.96
CA PHE A 143 19.30 13.79 3.26
C PHE A 143 18.29 13.04 4.12
N VAL A 144 17.88 13.62 5.25
CA VAL A 144 16.94 13.01 6.20
C VAL A 144 15.55 12.82 5.56
N LEU A 145 14.99 13.86 4.95
CA LEU A 145 13.66 13.80 4.36
C LEU A 145 13.57 12.75 3.24
N LEU A 146 14.56 12.71 2.35
CA LEU A 146 14.60 11.75 1.25
C LEU A 146 14.85 10.32 1.74
N PHE A 147 15.65 10.15 2.79
CA PHE A 147 15.87 8.84 3.40
C PHE A 147 14.57 8.28 3.99
N TYR A 148 13.86 9.07 4.79
CA TYR A 148 12.57 8.67 5.36
C TYR A 148 11.50 8.43 4.29
N ALA A 149 11.42 9.30 3.27
CA ALA A 149 10.49 9.11 2.15
C ALA A 149 10.80 7.82 1.37
N GLY A 150 12.07 7.50 1.16
CA GLY A 150 12.49 6.25 0.53
C GLY A 150 12.05 5.02 1.34
N MET A 151 12.28 5.03 2.65
CA MET A 151 11.85 3.94 3.54
C MET A 151 10.32 3.78 3.57
N ASP A 152 9.58 4.88 3.77
CA ASP A 152 8.12 4.86 3.87
C ASP A 152 7.45 4.37 2.57
N THR A 153 8.02 4.71 1.41
CA THR A 153 7.49 4.23 0.12
C THR A 153 7.77 2.77 -0.15
N MET A 154 8.87 2.22 0.37
CA MET A 154 9.22 0.80 0.21
C MET A 154 8.51 -0.12 1.21
N ASN A 155 7.91 0.43 2.27
CA ASN A 155 7.18 -0.32 3.29
C ASN A 155 5.70 -0.53 2.90
N GLY A 156 5.21 -1.77 3.03
CA GLY A 156 3.82 -2.16 2.76
C GLY A 156 3.64 -2.99 1.49
N GLU A 157 2.89 -4.09 1.61
CA GLU A 157 2.46 -4.93 0.48
C GLU A 157 1.40 -4.20 -0.38
#